data_AF-A0A9D4TXZ3-F1
#
_entry.id   AF-A0A9D4TXZ3-F1
#
_cell.length_a   1.000
_cell.length_b   1.000
_cell.length_c   1.000
_cell.angle_alpha   90.00
_cell.angle_beta   90.00
_cell.angle_gamma   90.00
#
_symmetry.space_group_name_H-M   'P 1'
#
loop_
_entity.id
_entity.type
_entity.pdbx_description
1 polymer ?
#
loop_
_entity_poly.entity_id
_entity_poly.type
_entity_poly.pdbx_seq_one_letter_code
_entity_poly.pdbx_strand_id
1 'polypeptide(L)'
;MCNQQGTKGGFRVLERTGALVPQGLLVKTAKYGWRTAWKTLMTELAPQSKDGTYQRPTYNFQGTIGSPEFPFEAGRYHLYVGNACPWCHRVLLALVVAGLQGTISFSRAVDDPERASRGGWVFDGKDPVFGCSDLREVYDIISPGFKGRCTAPLLIDTKAKKAVCNESSIIVRNLANLALPLEQPAAAAARGGGSAGAAVGAVDLCPAELLGDIERWNTKIYETVNNGVYQCGFSTTQAGFSKAEAALFDTLQELDGVLSRQRFVCGERFTEADLRLFPTIVRFDAVYATLFKCCRRRVADHPHLQAWLRDVHQLQLPSSGLQLRDCFDLEDARRSYFQQLFPLNPSGIVPGGPTAADLGLDVAAERGSIAVADVFHFKSGAAPALRDWNSAINQPPNYNEAYNGPARCDSVSSNHRCCAERRLLDTWIAAARRHGVPQHKVVPWVRRKLGTAVVVLRFRGDGRLGCSVPCVLCQRELQRFDLQVTCYLGDLAASGEPQWFSGRLSDVGAPSPVLTAGQRRTLNLEPMPGGVSARAVIAEPLPPAIKGGGGGGKKKSKSRKKRAPR
;
A
#
# COMPACT_ATOMS: atom_id res chain seq x y z
N MET A 1 -27.98 -46.03 -42.70
CA MET A 1 -28.53 -45.88 -41.33
C MET A 1 -27.36 -45.76 -40.37
N CYS A 2 -26.91 -44.54 -40.06
CA CYS A 2 -25.84 -44.35 -39.08
C CYS A 2 -26.48 -44.32 -37.69
N ASN A 3 -26.28 -45.39 -36.93
CA ASN A 3 -26.86 -45.62 -35.62
C ASN A 3 -26.16 -44.69 -34.61
N GLN A 4 -26.75 -43.53 -34.30
CA GLN A 4 -26.27 -42.66 -33.22
C GLN A 4 -26.64 -43.31 -31.87
N GLN A 5 -25.84 -44.29 -31.44
CA GLN A 5 -25.89 -44.78 -30.07
C GLN A 5 -25.31 -43.71 -29.13
N GLY A 6 -26.10 -43.28 -28.15
CA GLY A 6 -25.57 -42.72 -26.90
C GLY A 6 -25.52 -41.20 -26.76
N THR A 7 -26.22 -40.39 -27.57
CA THR A 7 -26.33 -38.94 -27.27
C THR A 7 -27.38 -38.71 -26.18
N LYS A 8 -27.00 -38.06 -25.07
CA LYS A 8 -27.97 -37.53 -24.08
C LYS A 8 -28.82 -36.49 -24.80
N GLY A 9 -29.99 -36.89 -25.29
CA GLY A 9 -30.96 -35.97 -25.90
C GLY A 9 -31.38 -34.96 -24.83
N GLY A 10 -31.04 -33.68 -25.02
CA GLY A 10 -31.54 -32.60 -24.16
C GLY A 10 -33.08 -32.52 -24.20
N PHE A 11 -33.67 -31.50 -23.58
CA PHE A 11 -35.14 -31.37 -23.49
C PHE A 11 -35.89 -31.30 -24.85
N ARG A 12 -35.17 -31.25 -25.99
CA ARG A 12 -35.71 -31.21 -27.36
C ARG A 12 -36.79 -30.14 -27.53
N VAL A 13 -36.70 -29.04 -26.77
CA VAL A 13 -37.73 -28.00 -26.74
C VAL A 13 -37.95 -27.43 -28.14
N LEU A 14 -36.88 -27.17 -28.89
CA LEU A 14 -36.96 -26.65 -30.26
C LEU A 14 -37.63 -27.63 -31.24
N GLU A 15 -37.39 -28.93 -31.10
CA GLU A 15 -38.07 -29.96 -31.90
C GLU A 15 -39.54 -30.11 -31.50
N ARG A 16 -39.85 -30.00 -30.19
CA ARG A 16 -41.20 -30.16 -29.64
C ARG A 16 -42.10 -28.94 -29.86
N THR A 17 -41.54 -27.73 -29.94
CA THR A 17 -42.31 -26.48 -30.04
C THR A 17 -42.19 -25.78 -31.39
N GLY A 18 -41.27 -26.23 -32.27
CA GLY A 18 -41.02 -25.64 -33.58
C GLY A 18 -42.22 -25.66 -34.54
N ALA A 19 -43.20 -26.54 -34.31
CA ALA A 19 -44.46 -26.58 -35.07
C ALA A 19 -45.49 -25.51 -34.62
N LEU A 20 -45.35 -24.97 -33.41
CA LEU A 20 -46.33 -24.06 -32.78
C LEU A 20 -45.80 -22.62 -32.65
N VAL A 21 -44.48 -22.44 -32.51
CA VAL A 21 -43.84 -21.13 -32.34
C VAL A 21 -42.65 -21.05 -33.30
N PRO A 22 -42.52 -19.96 -34.09
CA PRO A 22 -41.35 -19.76 -34.94
C PRO A 22 -40.06 -19.86 -34.14
N GLN A 23 -39.15 -20.74 -34.57
CA GLN A 23 -37.86 -20.98 -33.91
C GLN A 23 -37.09 -19.68 -33.64
N GLY A 24 -37.14 -18.71 -34.57
CA GLY A 24 -36.51 -17.41 -34.41
C GLY A 24 -37.04 -16.62 -33.21
N LEU A 25 -38.33 -16.72 -32.89
CA LEU A 25 -38.94 -16.07 -31.73
C LEU A 25 -38.51 -16.76 -30.43
N LEU A 26 -38.55 -18.09 -30.38
CA LEU A 26 -38.08 -18.87 -29.22
C LEU A 26 -36.63 -18.55 -28.86
N VAL A 27 -35.74 -18.55 -29.87
CA VAL A 27 -34.32 -18.24 -29.67
C VAL A 27 -34.11 -16.80 -29.21
N LYS A 28 -34.84 -15.82 -29.77
CA LYS A 28 -34.75 -14.42 -29.34
C LYS A 28 -35.19 -14.24 -27.89
N THR A 29 -36.31 -14.83 -27.50
CA THR A 29 -36.85 -14.75 -26.14
C THR A 29 -35.91 -15.42 -25.13
N ALA A 30 -35.40 -16.62 -25.44
CA ALA A 30 -34.45 -17.32 -24.58
C ALA A 30 -33.14 -16.52 -24.43
N LYS A 31 -32.59 -15.98 -25.53
CA LYS A 31 -31.40 -15.11 -25.49
C LYS A 31 -31.65 -13.86 -24.64
N TYR A 32 -32.82 -13.25 -24.77
CA TYR A 32 -33.18 -12.08 -23.96
C TYR A 32 -33.25 -12.44 -22.47
N GLY A 33 -33.99 -13.49 -22.11
CA GLY A 33 -34.11 -13.95 -20.72
C GLY A 33 -32.76 -14.27 -20.09
N TRP A 34 -31.91 -15.03 -20.80
CA TRP A 34 -30.56 -15.34 -20.32
C TRP A 34 -29.68 -14.11 -20.13
N ARG A 35 -29.67 -13.19 -21.11
CA ARG A 35 -28.89 -11.95 -21.02
C ARG A 35 -29.35 -11.08 -19.84
N THR A 36 -30.66 -11.00 -19.60
CA THR A 36 -31.21 -10.24 -18.48
C THR A 36 -30.80 -10.86 -17.15
N ALA A 37 -30.98 -12.18 -16.98
CA ALA A 37 -30.56 -12.88 -15.77
C ALA A 37 -29.06 -12.73 -15.50
N TRP A 38 -28.24 -12.94 -16.54
CA TRP A 38 -26.79 -12.79 -16.45
C TRP A 38 -26.37 -11.36 -16.05
N LYS A 39 -26.96 -10.32 -16.67
CA LYS A 39 -26.65 -8.92 -16.31
C LYS A 39 -26.99 -8.59 -14.87
N THR A 40 -28.13 -9.07 -14.37
CA THR A 40 -28.53 -8.87 -12.98
C THR A 40 -27.52 -9.51 -12.03
N LEU A 41 -27.18 -10.78 -12.25
CA LEU A 41 -26.21 -11.51 -11.44
C LEU A 41 -24.80 -10.88 -11.50
N MET A 42 -24.37 -10.39 -12.67
CA MET A 42 -23.10 -9.69 -12.82
C MET A 42 -23.04 -8.37 -12.04
N THR A 43 -24.15 -7.64 -11.97
CA THR A 43 -24.24 -6.38 -11.22
C THR A 43 -24.10 -6.61 -9.71
N GLU A 44 -24.63 -7.72 -9.21
CA GLU A 44 -24.50 -8.14 -7.80
C GLU A 44 -23.07 -8.57 -7.47
N LEU A 45 -22.45 -9.38 -8.35
CA LEU A 45 -21.07 -9.84 -8.17
C LEU A 45 -20.10 -8.64 -8.14
N ALA A 46 -20.24 -7.75 -9.13
CA ALA A 46 -19.30 -6.69 -9.43
C ALA A 46 -20.05 -5.36 -9.64
N PRO A 47 -20.04 -4.43 -8.66
CA PRO A 47 -20.72 -3.15 -8.77
C PRO A 47 -20.29 -2.39 -10.03
N GLN A 48 -21.22 -1.68 -10.67
CA GLN A 48 -20.98 -1.04 -11.96
C GLN A 48 -21.30 0.45 -11.94
N SER A 49 -20.57 1.21 -12.75
CA SER A 49 -20.94 2.57 -13.15
C SER A 49 -22.11 2.55 -14.14
N LYS A 50 -22.68 3.73 -14.43
CA LYS A 50 -23.81 3.86 -15.38
C LYS A 50 -23.46 3.40 -16.81
N ASP A 51 -22.19 3.44 -17.20
CA ASP A 51 -21.66 2.97 -18.48
C ASP A 51 -21.31 1.47 -18.50
N GLY A 52 -21.51 0.75 -17.38
CA GLY A 52 -21.27 -0.68 -17.25
C GLY A 52 -19.82 -1.04 -16.93
N THR A 53 -19.03 -0.08 -16.48
CA THR A 53 -17.64 -0.27 -16.03
C THR A 53 -17.63 -0.74 -14.58
N TYR A 54 -16.85 -1.78 -14.27
CA TYR A 54 -16.70 -2.27 -12.91
C TYR A 54 -16.10 -1.22 -11.95
N GLN A 55 -16.74 -1.06 -10.79
CA GLN A 55 -16.28 -0.25 -9.67
C GLN A 55 -15.92 -1.15 -8.48
N ARG A 56 -14.66 -1.05 -8.04
CA ARG A 56 -14.18 -1.78 -6.87
C ARG A 56 -14.69 -1.13 -5.59
N PRO A 57 -15.30 -1.90 -4.67
CA PRO A 57 -15.68 -1.39 -3.34
C PRO A 57 -14.48 -0.89 -2.54
N THR A 58 -14.70 0.11 -1.67
CA THR A 58 -13.67 0.65 -0.76
C THR A 58 -13.48 -0.25 0.47
N TYR A 59 -12.26 -0.25 1.02
CA TYR A 59 -11.91 -0.98 2.24
C TYR A 59 -12.15 -0.13 3.49
N ASN A 60 -12.44 -0.79 4.61
CA ASN A 60 -12.91 -0.13 5.84
C ASN A 60 -11.82 0.03 6.92
N PHE A 61 -10.71 -0.70 6.81
CA PHE A 61 -9.63 -0.67 7.81
C PHE A 61 -8.30 -0.26 7.17
N GLN A 62 -7.69 0.80 7.71
CA GLN A 62 -6.47 1.43 7.16
C GLN A 62 -5.41 1.71 8.23
N GLY A 63 -5.40 0.92 9.30
CA GLY A 63 -4.42 0.99 10.37
C GLY A 63 -2.99 0.67 9.91
N THR A 64 -2.02 1.16 10.68
CA THR A 64 -0.59 1.03 10.39
C THR A 64 0.12 0.36 11.55
N ILE A 65 0.83 -0.73 11.28
CA ILE A 65 1.69 -1.37 12.27
C ILE A 65 2.87 -0.44 12.57
N GLY A 66 3.23 -0.34 13.85
CA GLY A 66 4.19 0.61 14.40
C GLY A 66 3.56 1.92 14.89
N SER A 67 2.27 2.16 14.61
CA SER A 67 1.56 3.30 15.19
C SER A 67 1.32 3.12 16.69
N PRO A 68 1.00 4.18 17.45
CA PRO A 68 0.62 4.05 18.87
C PRO A 68 -0.58 3.11 19.09
N GLU A 69 -1.51 3.06 18.14
CA GLU A 69 -2.68 2.17 18.22
C GLU A 69 -2.28 0.70 17.97
N PHE A 70 -1.33 0.47 17.06
CA PHE A 70 -0.86 -0.86 16.68
C PHE A 70 0.68 -0.92 16.74
N PRO A 71 1.31 -0.97 17.93
CA PRO A 71 2.75 -0.98 18.05
C PRO A 71 3.35 -2.33 17.61
N PHE A 72 4.47 -2.26 16.90
CA PHE A 72 5.12 -3.46 16.37
C PHE A 72 5.71 -4.33 17.50
N GLU A 73 5.18 -5.54 17.64
CA GLU A 73 5.64 -6.56 18.57
C GLU A 73 5.66 -7.91 17.86
N ALA A 74 6.77 -8.65 17.99
CA ALA A 74 6.87 -9.98 17.40
C ALA A 74 5.78 -10.92 17.96
N GLY A 75 5.13 -11.66 17.07
CA GLY A 75 4.04 -12.58 17.43
C GLY A 75 2.69 -11.92 17.72
N ARG A 76 2.58 -10.58 17.71
CA ARG A 76 1.31 -9.87 17.99
C ARG A 76 0.35 -9.86 16.80
N TYR A 77 0.87 -9.90 15.58
CA TYR A 77 0.07 -9.72 14.36
C TYR A 77 -0.17 -11.04 13.64
N HIS A 78 -1.36 -11.16 13.07
CA HIS A 78 -1.75 -12.28 12.22
C HIS A 78 -2.34 -11.77 10.90
N LEU A 79 -2.00 -12.44 9.81
CA LEU A 79 -2.45 -12.11 8.47
C LEU A 79 -3.31 -13.24 7.89
N TYR A 80 -4.55 -12.93 7.51
CA TYR A 80 -5.39 -13.83 6.74
C TYR A 80 -5.27 -13.52 5.24
N VAL A 81 -5.00 -14.55 4.44
CA VAL A 81 -4.79 -14.44 3.00
C VAL A 81 -5.61 -15.49 2.25
N GLY A 82 -6.18 -15.10 1.11
CA GLY A 82 -6.83 -16.02 0.19
C GLY A 82 -5.82 -16.63 -0.79
N ASN A 83 -5.85 -17.95 -0.97
CA ASN A 83 -4.88 -18.68 -1.81
C ASN A 83 -4.83 -18.20 -3.27
N ALA A 84 -5.98 -18.00 -3.90
CA ALA A 84 -6.08 -17.61 -5.31
C ALA A 84 -5.90 -16.09 -5.54
N CYS A 85 -6.12 -15.27 -4.51
CA CYS A 85 -6.31 -13.82 -4.64
C CYS A 85 -4.99 -13.08 -4.93
N PRO A 86 -4.89 -12.28 -6.01
CA PRO A 86 -3.67 -11.53 -6.34
C PRO A 86 -3.34 -10.43 -5.31
N TRP A 87 -4.36 -9.89 -4.65
CA TRP A 87 -4.22 -8.90 -3.59
C TRP A 87 -3.62 -9.50 -2.31
N CYS A 88 -3.96 -10.75 -2.01
CA CYS A 88 -3.35 -11.52 -0.93
C CYS A 88 -1.93 -11.95 -1.29
N HIS A 89 -1.74 -12.39 -2.53
CA HIS A 89 -0.43 -12.80 -3.05
C HIS A 89 0.61 -11.67 -2.91
N ARG A 90 0.30 -10.41 -3.29
CA ARG A 90 1.24 -9.29 -3.07
C ARG A 90 1.61 -9.08 -1.60
N VAL A 91 0.67 -9.30 -0.67
CA VAL A 91 0.96 -9.17 0.76
C VAL A 91 1.87 -10.30 1.25
N LEU A 92 1.66 -11.54 0.81
CA LEU A 92 2.56 -12.65 1.12
C LEU A 92 3.97 -12.41 0.55
N LEU A 93 4.08 -11.93 -0.69
CA LEU A 93 5.37 -11.55 -1.26
C LEU A 93 6.04 -10.48 -0.40
N ALA A 94 5.31 -9.44 0.02
CA ALA A 94 5.87 -8.39 0.86
C ALA A 94 6.30 -8.91 2.25
N LEU A 95 5.53 -9.83 2.85
CA LEU A 95 5.87 -10.49 4.11
C LEU A 95 7.22 -11.23 4.00
N VAL A 96 7.40 -11.98 2.92
CA VAL A 96 8.61 -12.77 2.64
C VAL A 96 9.81 -11.88 2.30
N VAL A 97 9.65 -10.92 1.39
CA VAL A 97 10.72 -9.97 1.01
C VAL A 97 11.18 -9.15 2.22
N ALA A 98 10.25 -8.80 3.11
CA ALA A 98 10.56 -8.06 4.34
C ALA A 98 11.21 -8.93 5.44
N GLY A 99 11.32 -10.25 5.27
CA GLY A 99 11.87 -11.14 6.29
C GLY A 99 10.99 -11.27 7.55
N LEU A 100 9.68 -11.06 7.42
CA LEU A 100 8.73 -10.98 8.55
C LEU A 100 7.98 -12.29 8.83
N GLN A 101 8.22 -13.36 8.07
CA GLN A 101 7.53 -14.65 8.20
C GLN A 101 7.73 -15.34 9.55
N GLY A 102 8.79 -15.03 10.29
CA GLY A 102 8.99 -15.50 11.67
C GLY A 102 8.33 -14.61 12.74
N THR A 103 7.86 -13.43 12.35
CA THR A 103 7.42 -12.37 13.28
C THR A 103 5.92 -12.10 13.18
N ILE A 104 5.36 -12.22 11.98
CA ILE A 104 3.93 -12.08 11.68
C ILE A 104 3.45 -13.42 11.16
N SER A 105 2.55 -14.05 11.91
CA SER A 105 1.93 -15.31 11.53
C SER A 105 0.88 -15.09 10.43
N PHE A 106 0.55 -16.13 9.66
CA PHE A 106 -0.50 -16.04 8.65
C PHE A 106 -1.27 -17.34 8.47
N SER A 107 -2.52 -17.23 7.99
CA SER A 107 -3.38 -18.35 7.63
C SER A 107 -3.87 -18.20 6.21
N ARG A 108 -3.86 -19.31 5.45
CA ARG A 108 -4.42 -19.37 4.09
C ARG A 108 -5.87 -19.83 4.15
N ALA A 109 -6.75 -19.06 3.52
CA ALA A 109 -8.13 -19.43 3.25
C ALA A 109 -8.29 -19.86 1.79
N VAL A 110 -9.23 -20.76 1.55
CA VAL A 110 -9.64 -21.22 0.22
C VAL A 110 -10.93 -20.50 -0.16
N ASP A 111 -11.06 -20.16 -1.43
CA ASP A 111 -12.31 -19.59 -1.98
C ASP A 111 -13.33 -20.72 -2.22
N ASP A 112 -14.33 -20.79 -1.35
CA ASP A 112 -15.43 -21.74 -1.35
C ASP A 112 -16.71 -21.09 -0.76
N PRO A 113 -17.47 -20.35 -1.57
CA PRO A 113 -18.72 -19.72 -1.16
C PRO A 113 -19.84 -20.71 -0.83
N GLU A 114 -19.74 -21.99 -1.25
CA GLU A 114 -20.73 -23.02 -0.91
C GLU A 114 -20.56 -23.50 0.55
N ARG A 115 -19.32 -23.54 1.04
CA ARG A 115 -19.01 -23.90 2.43
C ARG A 115 -19.01 -22.72 3.40
N ALA A 116 -18.72 -21.51 2.92
CA ALA A 116 -18.63 -20.32 3.78
C ALA A 116 -20.00 -19.97 4.38
N SER A 117 -20.03 -19.57 5.66
CA SER A 117 -21.26 -19.04 6.28
C SER A 117 -21.76 -17.77 5.58
N ARG A 118 -20.82 -16.93 5.13
CA ARG A 118 -21.07 -15.73 4.31
C ARG A 118 -19.79 -15.25 3.65
N GLY A 119 -19.87 -14.87 2.37
CA GLY A 119 -18.69 -14.47 1.59
C GLY A 119 -18.15 -15.67 0.83
N GLY A 120 -16.82 -15.88 0.84
CA GLY A 120 -16.20 -17.00 0.12
C GLY A 120 -14.97 -17.61 0.77
N TRP A 121 -14.40 -17.03 1.83
CA TRP A 121 -13.11 -17.49 2.37
C TRP A 121 -13.29 -18.47 3.52
N VAL A 122 -12.96 -19.74 3.31
CA VAL A 122 -13.01 -20.81 4.33
C VAL A 122 -11.61 -21.29 4.72
N PHE A 123 -11.44 -21.74 5.96
CA PHE A 123 -10.20 -22.36 6.41
C PHE A 123 -10.26 -23.89 6.26
N ASP A 124 -9.09 -24.50 6.06
CA ASP A 124 -8.97 -25.95 6.16
C ASP A 124 -8.87 -26.33 7.65
N GLY A 125 -10.00 -26.76 8.22
CA GLY A 125 -10.16 -26.91 9.66
C GLY A 125 -10.50 -25.60 10.35
N LYS A 126 -9.92 -25.38 11.54
CA LYS A 126 -10.13 -24.17 12.35
C LYS A 126 -8.90 -23.27 12.30
N ASP A 127 -9.11 -21.97 12.18
CA ASP A 127 -8.02 -21.01 12.23
C ASP A 127 -7.32 -21.04 13.61
N PRO A 128 -5.99 -20.84 13.66
CA PRO A 128 -5.21 -21.00 14.88
C PRO A 128 -5.35 -19.83 15.87
N VAL A 129 -5.94 -18.70 15.48
CA VAL A 129 -6.06 -17.50 16.31
C VAL A 129 -7.37 -17.50 17.09
N PHE A 130 -8.49 -17.79 16.42
CA PHE A 130 -9.83 -17.69 17.01
C PHE A 130 -10.64 -18.99 16.94
N GLY A 131 -10.17 -20.02 16.26
CA GLY A 131 -10.91 -21.26 16.10
C GLY A 131 -12.11 -21.14 15.15
N CYS A 132 -12.08 -20.17 14.23
CA CYS A 132 -13.08 -19.92 13.22
C CYS A 132 -12.97 -20.90 12.04
N SER A 133 -14.11 -21.25 11.45
CA SER A 133 -14.20 -22.06 10.23
C SER A 133 -14.01 -21.24 8.96
N ASP A 134 -14.32 -19.94 9.02
CA ASP A 134 -14.26 -19.05 7.87
C ASP A 134 -13.86 -17.62 8.25
N LEU A 135 -13.56 -16.79 7.25
CA LEU A 135 -13.14 -15.41 7.46
C LEU A 135 -14.28 -14.54 8.01
N ARG A 136 -15.54 -14.91 7.76
CA ARG A 136 -16.68 -14.13 8.25
C ARG A 136 -16.72 -14.16 9.78
N GLU A 137 -16.57 -15.33 10.38
CA GLU A 137 -16.52 -15.49 11.83
C GLU A 137 -15.39 -14.64 12.45
N VAL A 138 -14.23 -14.55 11.78
CA VAL A 138 -13.12 -13.67 12.21
C VAL A 138 -13.57 -12.21 12.22
N TYR A 139 -14.26 -11.73 11.18
CA TYR A 139 -14.80 -10.37 11.13
C TYR A 139 -15.84 -10.11 12.23
N ASP A 140 -16.70 -11.08 12.53
CA ASP A 140 -17.71 -10.96 13.58
C ASP A 140 -17.07 -10.83 14.97
N ILE A 141 -15.90 -11.46 15.20
CA ILE A 141 -15.12 -11.31 16.44
C ILE A 141 -14.42 -9.96 16.53
N ILE A 142 -13.68 -9.56 15.49
CA ILE A 142 -12.81 -8.37 15.56
C ILE A 142 -13.55 -7.06 15.29
N SER A 143 -14.76 -7.13 14.72
CA SER A 143 -15.59 -5.98 14.39
C SER A 143 -17.08 -6.36 14.46
N PRO A 144 -17.64 -6.59 15.67
CA PRO A 144 -19.04 -6.97 15.84
C PRO A 144 -20.00 -6.02 15.11
N GLY A 145 -20.94 -6.58 14.35
CA GLY A 145 -21.92 -5.82 13.59
C GLY A 145 -21.43 -5.26 12.25
N PHE A 146 -20.26 -5.68 11.76
CA PHE A 146 -19.73 -5.27 10.45
C PHE A 146 -20.69 -5.62 9.29
N LYS A 147 -21.05 -4.61 8.49
CA LYS A 147 -21.98 -4.73 7.35
C LYS A 147 -21.30 -4.75 5.98
N GLY A 148 -19.98 -4.62 5.91
CA GLY A 148 -19.23 -4.61 4.65
C GLY A 148 -18.90 -6.02 4.10
N ARG A 149 -18.20 -6.07 2.96
CA ARG A 149 -17.63 -7.32 2.44
C ARG A 149 -16.47 -7.77 3.34
N CYS A 150 -16.49 -9.01 3.80
CA CYS A 150 -15.41 -9.63 4.57
C CYS A 150 -14.30 -10.08 3.62
N THR A 151 -13.33 -9.19 3.36
CA THR A 151 -12.32 -9.37 2.31
C THR A 151 -10.98 -9.81 2.88
N ALA A 152 -10.31 -10.76 2.23
CA ALA A 152 -8.87 -10.93 2.36
C ALA A 152 -8.12 -10.04 1.34
N PRO A 153 -6.88 -9.60 1.62
CA PRO A 153 -6.13 -9.87 2.84
C PRO A 153 -6.66 -9.08 4.03
N LEU A 154 -6.50 -9.64 5.22
CA LEU A 154 -6.87 -9.01 6.48
C LEU A 154 -5.72 -9.16 7.48
N LEU A 155 -5.15 -8.04 7.89
CA LEU A 155 -4.18 -7.96 8.96
C LEU A 155 -4.91 -7.62 10.26
N ILE A 156 -4.66 -8.39 11.32
CA ILE A 156 -5.25 -8.21 12.64
C ILE A 156 -4.19 -8.06 13.74
N ASP A 157 -4.60 -7.40 14.81
CA ASP A 157 -3.91 -7.40 16.10
C ASP A 157 -4.55 -8.47 16.98
N THR A 158 -3.80 -9.52 17.28
CA THR A 158 -4.31 -10.67 18.05
C THR A 158 -4.50 -10.34 19.52
N LYS A 159 -3.69 -9.43 20.08
CA LYS A 159 -3.80 -9.00 21.49
C LYS A 159 -5.01 -8.11 21.68
N ALA A 160 -5.18 -7.11 20.79
CA ALA A 160 -6.31 -6.19 20.85
C ALA A 160 -7.60 -6.79 20.29
N LYS A 161 -7.52 -7.91 19.57
CA LYS A 161 -8.61 -8.52 18.79
C LYS A 161 -9.30 -7.53 17.85
N LYS A 162 -8.50 -6.79 17.08
CA LYS A 162 -8.97 -5.74 16.17
C LYS A 162 -8.45 -5.94 14.75
N ALA A 163 -9.25 -5.53 13.77
CA ALA A 163 -8.77 -5.35 12.41
C ALA A 163 -7.77 -4.19 12.36
N VAL A 164 -6.57 -4.44 11.83
CA VAL A 164 -5.59 -3.38 11.55
C VAL A 164 -5.87 -2.82 10.16
N CYS A 165 -5.79 -3.66 9.13
CA CYS A 165 -5.95 -3.21 7.75
C CYS A 165 -6.44 -4.33 6.83
N ASN A 166 -7.31 -3.99 5.88
CA ASN A 166 -7.73 -4.90 4.81
C ASN A 166 -7.51 -4.32 3.39
N GLU A 167 -6.71 -3.27 3.26
CA GLU A 167 -6.22 -2.73 1.99
C GLU A 167 -4.79 -3.20 1.76
N SER A 168 -4.58 -4.04 0.77
CA SER A 168 -3.29 -4.68 0.55
C SER A 168 -2.17 -3.73 0.17
N SER A 169 -2.43 -2.58 -0.45
CA SER A 169 -1.34 -1.63 -0.74
C SER A 169 -0.80 -1.01 0.54
N ILE A 170 -1.68 -0.73 1.50
CA ILE A 170 -1.29 -0.25 2.83
C ILE A 170 -0.53 -1.35 3.57
N ILE A 171 -1.03 -2.59 3.55
CA ILE A 171 -0.35 -3.72 4.21
C ILE A 171 1.04 -3.93 3.61
N VAL A 172 1.20 -3.94 2.28
CA VAL A 172 2.51 -4.05 1.61
C VAL A 172 3.48 -2.97 2.11
N ARG A 173 3.04 -1.71 2.19
CA ARG A 173 3.86 -0.61 2.70
C ARG A 173 4.20 -0.75 4.18
N ASN A 174 3.26 -1.19 5.01
CA ASN A 174 3.50 -1.49 6.42
C ASN A 174 4.59 -2.55 6.59
N LEU A 175 4.49 -3.66 5.84
CA LEU A 175 5.48 -4.73 5.89
C LEU A 175 6.85 -4.29 5.36
N ALA A 176 6.89 -3.56 4.24
CA ALA A 176 8.13 -3.01 3.68
C ALA A 176 8.83 -2.06 4.67
N ASN A 177 8.07 -1.21 5.38
CA ASN A 177 8.60 -0.33 6.41
C ASN A 177 9.24 -1.11 7.56
N LEU A 178 8.66 -2.25 7.95
CA LEU A 178 9.12 -3.11 9.04
C LEU A 178 10.18 -4.14 8.64
N ALA A 179 10.66 -4.12 7.39
CA ALA A 179 11.60 -5.11 6.89
C ALA A 179 12.82 -5.30 7.81
N LEU A 180 13.15 -6.55 8.07
CA LEU A 180 14.27 -7.00 8.87
C LEU A 180 15.48 -7.36 7.98
N PRO A 181 16.71 -7.32 8.49
CA PRO A 181 17.87 -7.87 7.80
C PRO A 181 17.64 -9.35 7.45
N LEU A 182 18.08 -9.76 6.26
CA LEU A 182 17.97 -11.14 5.79
C LEU A 182 19.21 -11.92 6.23
N GLU A 183 19.00 -13.05 6.90
CA GLU A 183 20.09 -13.91 7.38
C GLU A 183 20.57 -14.86 6.28
N GLN A 184 21.87 -14.86 5.96
CA GLN A 184 22.41 -15.87 5.05
C GLN A 184 22.40 -17.27 5.70
N PRO A 185 21.92 -18.32 5.00
CA PRO A 185 22.04 -19.69 5.49
C PRO A 185 23.52 -20.06 5.66
N ALA A 186 23.87 -20.68 6.80
CA ALA A 186 25.24 -21.08 7.12
C ALA A 186 25.93 -21.94 6.03
N ALA A 187 25.15 -22.74 5.29
CA ALA A 187 25.65 -23.60 4.21
C ALA A 187 26.09 -22.85 2.93
N ALA A 188 25.62 -21.62 2.72
CA ALA A 188 26.07 -20.78 1.60
C ALA A 188 27.39 -20.07 1.92
N ALA A 189 27.59 -19.68 3.18
CA ALA A 189 28.81 -19.02 3.65
C ALA A 189 30.04 -19.95 3.65
N ALA A 190 29.85 -21.27 3.65
CA ALA A 190 30.95 -22.24 3.57
C ALA A 190 31.55 -22.41 2.16
N ARG A 191 30.87 -21.96 1.10
CA ARG A 191 31.28 -22.18 -0.31
C ARG A 191 31.97 -20.98 -0.99
N GLY A 192 32.03 -19.83 -0.33
CA GLY A 192 32.88 -18.70 -0.72
C GLY A 192 33.63 -18.24 0.51
N GLY A 193 34.95 -18.11 0.46
CA GLY A 193 35.84 -17.83 1.60
C GLY A 193 35.66 -16.48 2.31
N GLY A 194 34.45 -15.94 2.37
CA GLY A 194 34.06 -14.82 3.22
C GLY A 194 33.45 -15.31 4.54
N SER A 195 33.59 -14.51 5.59
CA SER A 195 33.13 -14.78 6.95
C SER A 195 31.72 -15.41 7.01
N ALA A 196 31.60 -16.51 7.75
CA ALA A 196 30.32 -17.09 8.14
C ALA A 196 29.36 -16.01 8.69
N GLY A 197 28.16 -15.89 8.12
CA GLY A 197 27.06 -15.13 8.72
C GLY A 197 26.97 -13.63 8.42
N ALA A 198 27.39 -13.15 7.24
CA ALA A 198 27.12 -11.76 6.86
C ALA A 198 25.60 -11.57 6.59
N ALA A 199 24.87 -11.00 7.56
CA ALA A 199 23.50 -10.55 7.38
C ALA A 199 23.43 -9.58 6.19
N VAL A 200 22.57 -9.87 5.22
CA VAL A 200 22.24 -8.91 4.16
C VAL A 200 21.29 -7.89 4.79
N GLY A 201 21.45 -6.61 4.47
CA GLY A 201 20.64 -5.54 5.07
C GLY A 201 19.12 -5.76 4.89
N ALA A 202 18.31 -4.96 5.60
CA ALA A 202 16.86 -4.99 5.39
C ALA A 202 16.52 -4.47 4.00
N VAL A 203 15.71 -5.22 3.25
CA VAL A 203 15.27 -4.81 1.90
C VAL A 203 14.49 -3.50 1.97
N ASP A 204 14.78 -2.59 1.05
CA ASP A 204 14.00 -1.36 0.82
C ASP A 204 13.21 -1.49 -0.48
N LEU A 205 11.92 -1.81 -0.39
CA LEU A 205 11.04 -1.86 -1.56
C LEU A 205 10.65 -0.47 -2.07
N CYS A 206 10.92 0.59 -1.30
CA CYS A 206 10.48 1.96 -1.55
C CYS A 206 11.62 2.97 -1.28
N PRO A 207 12.77 2.82 -1.97
CA PRO A 207 13.88 3.74 -1.80
C PRO A 207 13.45 5.16 -2.17
N ALA A 208 13.93 6.15 -1.41
CA ALA A 208 13.39 7.51 -1.45
C ALA A 208 13.58 8.17 -2.82
N GLU A 209 14.67 7.83 -3.50
CA GLU A 209 15.03 8.32 -4.82
C GLU A 209 14.13 7.78 -5.95
N LEU A 210 13.54 6.58 -5.80
CA LEU A 210 12.65 5.98 -6.80
C LEU A 210 11.17 6.16 -6.47
N LEU A 211 10.82 6.75 -5.32
CA LEU A 211 9.44 6.85 -4.87
C LEU A 211 8.51 7.49 -5.92
N GLY A 212 8.96 8.54 -6.61
CA GLY A 212 8.17 9.19 -7.66
C GLY A 212 7.88 8.26 -8.85
N ASP A 213 8.84 7.42 -9.22
CA ASP A 213 8.67 6.42 -10.29
C ASP A 213 7.76 5.27 -9.83
N ILE A 214 7.95 4.80 -8.60
CA ILE A 214 7.15 3.75 -7.98
C ILE A 214 5.68 4.18 -7.91
N GLU A 215 5.37 5.39 -7.44
CA GLU A 215 3.99 5.86 -7.38
C GLU A 215 3.36 5.98 -8.77
N ARG A 216 4.08 6.56 -9.74
CA ARG A 216 3.60 6.67 -11.12
C ARG A 216 3.25 5.29 -11.70
N TRP A 217 4.17 4.32 -11.57
CA TRP A 217 3.95 2.97 -12.07
C TRP A 217 2.86 2.23 -11.31
N ASN A 218 2.83 2.32 -9.99
CA ASN A 218 1.81 1.69 -9.17
C ASN A 218 0.41 2.17 -9.51
N THR A 219 0.23 3.47 -9.74
CA THR A 219 -1.06 4.04 -10.18
C THR A 219 -1.47 3.43 -11.52
N LYS A 220 -0.58 3.52 -12.51
CA LYS A 220 -0.87 3.02 -13.86
C LYS A 220 -1.12 1.51 -13.89
N ILE A 221 -0.26 0.73 -13.24
CA ILE A 221 -0.37 -0.72 -13.11
C ILE A 221 -1.66 -1.09 -12.39
N TYR A 222 -2.02 -0.40 -11.30
CA TYR A 222 -3.28 -0.66 -10.62
C TYR A 222 -4.49 -0.42 -11.53
N GLU A 223 -4.57 0.77 -12.15
CA GLU A 223 -5.73 1.18 -12.96
C GLU A 223 -5.92 0.31 -14.19
N THR A 224 -4.83 0.08 -14.94
CA THR A 224 -4.89 -0.50 -16.29
C THR A 224 -4.54 -1.98 -16.34
N VAL A 225 -3.83 -2.52 -15.33
CA VAL A 225 -3.39 -3.92 -15.31
C VAL A 225 -4.06 -4.69 -14.17
N ASN A 226 -3.72 -4.40 -12.91
CA ASN A 226 -4.23 -5.17 -11.76
C ASN A 226 -5.75 -5.11 -11.66
N ASN A 227 -6.34 -3.92 -11.78
CA ASN A 227 -7.79 -3.73 -11.81
C ASN A 227 -8.33 -3.77 -13.24
N GLY A 228 -7.52 -3.46 -14.25
CA GLY A 228 -7.92 -3.47 -15.66
C GLY A 228 -8.40 -4.85 -16.15
N VAL A 229 -7.74 -5.94 -15.72
CA VAL A 229 -8.23 -7.29 -16.05
C VAL A 229 -9.62 -7.58 -15.46
N TYR A 230 -9.92 -7.07 -14.26
CA TYR A 230 -11.26 -7.19 -13.66
C TYR A 230 -12.27 -6.28 -14.35
N GLN A 231 -11.86 -5.08 -14.79
CA GLN A 231 -12.71 -4.21 -15.60
C GLN A 231 -13.09 -4.89 -16.92
N CYS A 232 -12.16 -5.60 -17.56
CA CYS A 232 -12.47 -6.44 -18.72
C CYS A 232 -13.46 -7.56 -18.33
N GLY A 233 -13.08 -8.40 -17.36
CA GLY A 233 -13.85 -9.58 -17.00
C GLY A 233 -15.28 -9.29 -16.55
N PHE A 234 -15.48 -8.21 -15.79
CA PHE A 234 -16.78 -7.86 -15.22
C PHE A 234 -17.61 -6.86 -16.04
N SER A 235 -17.10 -6.40 -17.19
CA SER A 235 -17.85 -5.51 -18.08
C SER A 235 -19.14 -6.16 -18.58
N THR A 236 -20.27 -5.46 -18.48
CA THR A 236 -21.57 -5.90 -19.05
C THR A 236 -21.89 -5.26 -20.40
N THR A 237 -21.03 -4.35 -20.86
CA THR A 237 -21.16 -3.63 -22.14
C THR A 237 -19.91 -3.82 -22.99
N GLN A 238 -20.08 -3.87 -24.32
CA GLN A 238 -18.96 -3.97 -25.25
C GLN A 238 -18.05 -2.73 -25.18
N ALA A 239 -18.63 -1.54 -24.97
CA ALA A 239 -17.88 -0.30 -24.88
C ALA A 239 -16.97 -0.25 -23.64
N GLY A 240 -17.50 -0.64 -22.46
CA GLY A 240 -16.71 -0.73 -21.22
C GLY A 240 -15.58 -1.75 -21.35
N PHE A 241 -15.88 -2.93 -21.91
CA PHE A 241 -14.88 -3.95 -22.20
C PHE A 241 -13.78 -3.45 -23.13
N SER A 242 -14.14 -2.89 -24.29
CA SER A 242 -13.17 -2.47 -25.31
C SER A 242 -12.26 -1.35 -24.81
N LYS A 243 -12.79 -0.44 -23.98
CA LYS A 243 -12.00 0.61 -23.32
C LYS A 243 -10.99 0.03 -22.32
N ALA A 244 -11.44 -0.89 -21.47
CA ALA A 244 -10.57 -1.53 -20.48
C ALA A 244 -9.48 -2.39 -21.15
N GLU A 245 -9.86 -3.15 -22.18
CA GLU A 245 -8.94 -4.00 -22.94
C GLU A 245 -7.87 -3.15 -23.67
N ALA A 246 -8.26 -2.04 -24.30
CA ALA A 246 -7.31 -1.14 -24.94
C ALA A 246 -6.28 -0.61 -23.95
N ALA A 247 -6.73 -0.05 -22.81
CA ALA A 247 -5.83 0.48 -21.78
C ALA A 247 -4.91 -0.59 -21.18
N LEU A 248 -5.42 -1.81 -20.99
CA LEU A 248 -4.64 -2.95 -20.52
C LEU A 248 -3.49 -3.28 -21.47
N PHE A 249 -3.79 -3.49 -22.75
CA PHE A 249 -2.77 -3.89 -23.73
C PHE A 249 -1.79 -2.77 -24.07
N ASP A 250 -2.23 -1.51 -24.05
CA ASP A 250 -1.33 -0.36 -24.18
C ASP A 250 -0.30 -0.34 -23.05
N THR A 251 -0.73 -0.55 -21.80
CA THR A 251 0.20 -0.64 -20.65
C THR A 251 1.07 -1.89 -20.69
N LEU A 252 0.57 -3.06 -21.09
CA LEU A 252 1.40 -4.26 -21.23
C LEU A 252 2.50 -4.07 -22.29
N GLN A 253 2.18 -3.43 -23.40
CA GLN A 253 3.16 -3.09 -24.43
C GLN A 253 4.21 -2.09 -23.93
N GLU A 254 3.81 -1.11 -23.13
CA GLU A 254 4.73 -0.16 -22.52
C GLU A 254 5.64 -0.83 -21.48
N LEU A 255 5.09 -1.71 -20.65
CA LEU A 255 5.86 -2.50 -19.68
C LEU A 255 6.90 -3.38 -20.39
N ASP A 256 6.52 -4.09 -21.46
CA ASP A 256 7.48 -4.85 -22.26
C ASP A 256 8.59 -3.94 -22.84
N GLY A 257 8.21 -2.77 -23.34
CA GLY A 257 9.15 -1.77 -23.83
C GLY A 257 10.11 -1.28 -22.74
N VAL A 258 9.65 -1.03 -21.52
CA VAL A 258 10.50 -0.65 -20.38
C VAL A 258 11.44 -1.81 -20.03
N LEU A 259 10.91 -3.02 -19.87
CA LEU A 259 11.65 -4.21 -19.48
C LEU A 259 12.65 -4.69 -20.56
N SER A 260 12.58 -4.16 -21.77
CA SER A 260 13.62 -4.35 -22.80
C SER A 260 14.92 -3.60 -22.51
N ARG A 261 14.87 -2.54 -21.71
CA ARG A 261 16.02 -1.64 -21.45
C ARG A 261 16.57 -1.73 -20.04
N GLN A 262 15.80 -2.29 -19.11
CA GLN A 262 16.13 -2.36 -17.69
C GLN A 262 15.55 -3.64 -17.10
N ARG A 263 16.15 -4.13 -16.01
CA ARG A 263 15.76 -5.41 -15.42
C ARG A 263 14.35 -5.42 -14.83
N PHE A 264 13.97 -4.37 -14.10
CA PHE A 264 12.72 -4.22 -13.34
C PHE A 264 11.97 -2.95 -13.73
N VAL A 265 10.73 -2.77 -13.25
CA VAL A 265 9.84 -1.67 -13.69
C VAL A 265 10.39 -0.27 -13.36
N CYS A 266 11.11 -0.12 -12.24
CA CYS A 266 11.67 1.14 -11.77
C CYS A 266 13.21 1.23 -11.86
N GLY A 267 13.85 0.34 -12.61
CA GLY A 267 15.29 0.38 -12.90
C GLY A 267 15.94 -1.00 -12.85
N GLU A 268 17.18 -1.06 -12.39
CA GLU A 268 17.97 -2.31 -12.33
C GLU A 268 17.68 -3.18 -11.11
N ARG A 269 16.96 -2.66 -10.12
CA ARG A 269 16.65 -3.35 -8.86
C ARG A 269 15.15 -3.42 -8.60
N PHE A 270 14.74 -4.48 -7.93
CA PHE A 270 13.36 -4.82 -7.65
C PHE A 270 12.72 -3.83 -6.67
N THR A 271 11.50 -3.39 -6.95
CA THR A 271 10.75 -2.42 -6.14
C THR A 271 9.33 -2.89 -5.84
N GLU A 272 8.58 -2.10 -5.06
CA GLU A 272 7.15 -2.35 -4.85
C GLU A 272 6.35 -2.42 -6.17
N ALA A 273 6.77 -1.72 -7.22
CA ALA A 273 6.08 -1.75 -8.52
C ALA A 273 6.09 -3.17 -9.12
N ASP A 274 7.24 -3.84 -9.10
CA ASP A 274 7.39 -5.22 -9.56
C ASP A 274 6.56 -6.19 -8.71
N LEU A 275 6.63 -6.02 -7.38
CA LEU A 275 5.87 -6.80 -6.41
C LEU A 275 4.35 -6.72 -6.63
N ARG A 276 3.85 -5.55 -7.02
CA ARG A 276 2.41 -5.32 -7.29
C ARG A 276 2.00 -5.78 -8.68
N LEU A 277 2.92 -5.77 -9.65
CA LEU A 277 2.67 -6.26 -11.01
C LEU A 277 2.59 -7.80 -11.06
N PHE A 278 3.52 -8.47 -10.38
CA PHE A 278 3.75 -9.90 -10.52
C PHE A 278 2.52 -10.79 -10.31
N PRO A 279 1.70 -10.60 -9.25
CA PRO A 279 0.51 -11.42 -9.05
C PRO A 279 -0.51 -11.39 -10.19
N THR A 280 -0.58 -10.28 -10.94
CA THR A 280 -1.45 -10.18 -12.11
C THR A 280 -0.85 -10.89 -13.31
N ILE A 281 0.43 -10.66 -13.59
CA ILE A 281 1.10 -11.23 -14.78
C ILE A 281 1.19 -12.76 -14.70
N VAL A 282 1.54 -13.32 -13.54
CA VAL A 282 1.64 -14.79 -13.37
C VAL A 282 0.30 -15.51 -13.55
N ARG A 283 -0.83 -14.81 -13.36
CA ARG A 283 -2.19 -15.34 -13.58
C ARG A 283 -2.73 -15.07 -14.99
N PHE A 284 -2.06 -14.23 -15.78
CA PHE A 284 -2.66 -13.62 -16.96
C PHE A 284 -3.07 -14.65 -18.00
N ASP A 285 -2.12 -15.45 -18.48
CA ASP A 285 -2.37 -16.42 -19.56
C ASP A 285 -3.24 -17.60 -19.09
N ALA A 286 -3.05 -18.04 -17.83
CA ALA A 286 -3.77 -19.16 -17.25
C ALA A 286 -5.21 -18.85 -16.84
N VAL A 287 -5.53 -17.59 -16.54
CA VAL A 287 -6.83 -17.18 -16.00
C VAL A 287 -7.45 -16.03 -16.79
N TYR A 288 -6.81 -14.86 -16.80
CA TYR A 288 -7.42 -13.62 -17.28
C TYR A 288 -7.64 -13.61 -18.79
N ALA A 289 -6.71 -14.19 -19.57
CA ALA A 289 -6.83 -14.26 -21.01
C ALA A 289 -8.14 -14.95 -21.42
N THR A 290 -8.45 -16.08 -20.79
CA THR A 290 -9.64 -16.87 -21.11
C THR A 290 -10.88 -16.39 -20.36
N LEU A 291 -10.85 -16.38 -19.03
CA LEU A 291 -12.04 -16.12 -18.21
C LEU A 291 -12.50 -14.66 -18.32
N PHE A 292 -11.55 -13.73 -18.27
CA PHE A 292 -11.81 -12.29 -18.37
C PHE A 292 -11.71 -11.77 -19.80
N LYS A 293 -11.51 -12.66 -20.78
CA LYS A 293 -11.40 -12.36 -22.21
C LYS A 293 -10.25 -11.40 -22.57
N CYS A 294 -9.24 -11.28 -21.71
CA CYS A 294 -8.04 -10.47 -21.96
C CYS A 294 -7.10 -11.17 -22.95
N CYS A 295 -7.60 -11.55 -24.14
CA CYS A 295 -6.97 -12.51 -25.05
C CYS A 295 -6.44 -11.90 -26.35
N ARG A 296 -6.38 -10.56 -26.47
CA ARG A 296 -5.80 -9.89 -27.65
C ARG A 296 -4.35 -10.33 -27.91
N ARG A 297 -3.56 -10.49 -26.84
CA ARG A 297 -2.24 -11.13 -26.81
C ARG A 297 -2.04 -11.81 -25.46
N ARG A 298 -1.18 -12.82 -25.43
CA ARG A 298 -0.71 -13.46 -24.19
C ARG A 298 0.49 -12.69 -23.63
N VAL A 299 0.78 -12.85 -22.35
CA VAL A 299 2.06 -12.42 -21.77
C VAL A 299 3.22 -13.12 -22.47
N ALA A 300 3.06 -14.39 -22.84
CA ALA A 300 4.05 -15.12 -23.65
C ALA A 300 4.39 -14.45 -25.00
N ASP A 301 3.52 -13.58 -25.53
CA ASP A 301 3.75 -12.84 -26.78
C ASP A 301 4.49 -11.49 -26.54
N HIS A 302 4.83 -11.18 -25.28
CA HIS A 302 5.63 -10.02 -24.84
C HIS A 302 6.97 -10.52 -24.28
N PRO A 303 8.05 -10.58 -25.09
CA PRO A 303 9.26 -11.34 -24.75
C PRO A 303 9.98 -10.84 -23.49
N HIS A 304 10.01 -9.53 -23.26
CA HIS A 304 10.70 -8.94 -22.10
C HIS A 304 9.86 -9.05 -20.84
N LEU A 305 8.54 -8.91 -20.95
CA LEU A 305 7.60 -9.15 -19.86
C LEU A 305 7.59 -10.64 -19.45
N GLN A 306 7.63 -11.55 -20.42
CA GLN A 306 7.74 -12.99 -20.18
C GLN A 306 9.08 -13.37 -19.53
N ALA A 307 10.19 -12.73 -19.94
CA ALA A 307 11.47 -12.91 -19.27
C ALA A 307 11.45 -12.35 -17.84
N TRP A 308 10.84 -11.18 -17.62
CA TRP A 308 10.66 -10.58 -16.28
C TRP A 308 9.78 -11.45 -15.37
N LEU A 309 8.71 -12.05 -15.89
CA LEU A 309 7.84 -12.96 -15.15
C LEU A 309 8.65 -14.14 -14.59
N ARG A 310 9.50 -14.74 -15.43
CA ARG A 310 10.38 -15.85 -15.04
C ARG A 310 11.44 -15.39 -14.03
N ASP A 311 12.04 -14.22 -14.23
CA ASP A 311 13.04 -13.64 -13.33
C ASP A 311 12.47 -13.47 -11.92
N VAL A 312 11.32 -12.79 -11.80
CA VAL A 312 10.65 -12.56 -10.50
C VAL A 312 10.24 -13.88 -9.82
N HIS A 313 9.70 -14.85 -10.58
CA HIS A 313 9.33 -16.17 -10.04
C HIS A 313 10.54 -16.93 -9.48
N GLN A 314 11.71 -16.77 -10.11
CA GLN A 314 12.92 -17.52 -9.78
C GLN A 314 13.76 -16.89 -8.68
N LEU A 315 13.50 -15.62 -8.31
CA LEU A 315 14.18 -14.94 -7.21
C LEU A 315 14.18 -15.78 -5.93
N GLN A 316 15.36 -15.89 -5.31
CA GLN A 316 15.56 -16.61 -4.06
C GLN A 316 16.01 -15.62 -2.99
N LEU A 317 15.41 -15.73 -1.80
CA LEU A 317 15.81 -14.95 -0.64
C LEU A 317 16.64 -15.82 0.31
N PRO A 318 17.61 -15.24 1.02
CA PRO A 318 18.39 -15.94 2.03
C PRO A 318 17.49 -16.03 3.27
N SER A 319 16.56 -16.99 3.24
CA SER A 319 15.64 -17.26 4.33
C SER A 319 15.42 -18.76 4.40
N SER A 320 15.40 -19.32 5.61
CA SER A 320 15.13 -20.75 5.84
C SER A 320 13.63 -21.10 5.74
N GLY A 321 12.78 -20.16 5.35
CA GLY A 321 11.33 -20.30 5.31
C GLY A 321 10.75 -20.17 3.91
N LEU A 322 9.52 -19.65 3.85
CA LEU A 322 8.74 -19.43 2.63
C LEU A 322 9.52 -18.60 1.59
N GLN A 323 9.62 -19.08 0.36
CA GLN A 323 10.20 -18.36 -0.78
C GLN A 323 9.10 -17.69 -1.62
N LEU A 324 9.49 -16.81 -2.55
CA LEU A 324 8.51 -16.09 -3.38
C LEU A 324 7.65 -17.03 -4.24
N ARG A 325 8.24 -18.10 -4.76
CA ARG A 325 7.51 -19.14 -5.52
C ARG A 325 6.45 -19.87 -4.68
N ASP A 326 6.64 -19.96 -3.37
CA ASP A 326 5.72 -20.65 -2.45
C ASP A 326 4.54 -19.77 -2.02
N CYS A 327 4.55 -18.48 -2.40
CA CYS A 327 3.48 -17.54 -2.11
C CYS A 327 2.25 -17.71 -3.02
N PHE A 328 2.33 -18.57 -4.03
CA PHE A 328 1.29 -18.75 -5.04
C PHE A 328 1.28 -20.13 -5.67
N ASP A 329 0.07 -20.66 -5.83
CA ASP A 329 -0.20 -21.86 -6.62
C ASP A 329 -1.11 -21.49 -7.80
N LEU A 330 -0.58 -21.69 -9.01
CA LEU A 330 -1.27 -21.38 -10.27
C LEU A 330 -2.48 -22.28 -10.52
N GLU A 331 -2.38 -23.55 -10.14
CA GLU A 331 -3.46 -24.53 -10.32
C GLU A 331 -4.62 -24.22 -9.37
N ASP A 332 -4.32 -23.89 -8.11
CA ASP A 332 -5.30 -23.41 -7.15
C ASP A 332 -6.01 -22.15 -7.63
N ALA A 333 -5.24 -21.17 -8.13
CA ALA A 333 -5.82 -19.95 -8.66
C ALA A 333 -6.71 -20.22 -9.88
N ARG A 334 -6.27 -21.09 -10.80
CA ARG A 334 -7.08 -21.46 -11.95
C ARG A 334 -8.38 -22.14 -11.51
N ARG A 335 -8.32 -23.13 -10.62
CA ARG A 335 -9.52 -23.80 -10.06
C ARG A 335 -10.47 -22.79 -9.43
N SER A 336 -10.00 -21.98 -8.48
CA SER A 336 -10.82 -20.97 -7.80
C SER A 336 -11.50 -20.02 -8.78
N TYR A 337 -10.76 -19.41 -9.72
CA TYR A 337 -11.36 -18.44 -10.63
C TYR A 337 -12.41 -19.05 -11.56
N PHE A 338 -12.14 -20.23 -12.13
CA PHE A 338 -13.06 -20.87 -13.07
C PHE A 338 -14.27 -21.51 -12.37
N GLN A 339 -14.13 -21.99 -11.13
CA GLN A 339 -15.22 -22.63 -10.39
C GLN A 339 -16.08 -21.62 -9.63
N GLN A 340 -15.47 -20.62 -8.97
CA GLN A 340 -16.16 -19.80 -7.98
C GLN A 340 -16.74 -18.49 -8.51
N LEU A 341 -16.23 -17.97 -9.64
CA LEU A 341 -16.72 -16.72 -10.22
C LEU A 341 -18.02 -16.93 -11.02
N PHE A 342 -19.10 -17.31 -10.34
CA PHE A 342 -20.45 -17.28 -10.88
C PHE A 342 -21.00 -15.84 -10.90
N PRO A 343 -21.58 -15.34 -12.03
CA PRO A 343 -22.00 -16.07 -13.23
C PRO A 343 -21.03 -15.95 -14.43
N LEU A 344 -19.75 -15.62 -14.22
CA LEU A 344 -18.79 -15.50 -15.35
C LEU A 344 -18.55 -16.83 -16.05
N ASN A 345 -18.40 -17.91 -15.28
CA ASN A 345 -18.32 -19.27 -15.79
C ASN A 345 -19.38 -20.17 -15.15
N PRO A 346 -20.64 -20.15 -15.65
CA PRO A 346 -21.73 -20.94 -15.06
C PRO A 346 -21.49 -22.45 -15.07
N SER A 347 -20.60 -22.93 -15.94
CA SER A 347 -20.30 -24.35 -16.07
C SER A 347 -19.36 -24.88 -14.98
N GLY A 348 -18.60 -23.99 -14.33
CA GLY A 348 -17.51 -24.38 -13.42
C GLY A 348 -16.35 -25.15 -14.10
N ILE A 349 -16.37 -25.31 -15.42
CA ILE A 349 -15.33 -26.06 -16.15
C ILE A 349 -14.02 -25.28 -16.09
N VAL A 350 -12.96 -25.99 -15.68
CA VAL A 350 -11.59 -25.46 -15.58
C VAL A 350 -10.78 -25.93 -16.80
N PRO A 351 -10.23 -25.03 -17.62
CA PRO A 351 -9.31 -25.40 -18.70
C PRO A 351 -8.05 -26.10 -18.17
N GLY A 352 -7.52 -27.06 -18.93
CA GLY A 352 -6.34 -27.85 -18.53
C GLY A 352 -5.00 -27.10 -18.60
N GLY A 353 -4.91 -25.97 -19.28
CA GLY A 353 -3.69 -25.17 -19.46
C GLY A 353 -3.99 -23.71 -19.79
N PRO A 354 -2.98 -22.83 -19.85
CA PRO A 354 -1.56 -23.09 -19.55
C PRO A 354 -1.25 -23.46 -18.10
N THR A 355 -0.30 -24.37 -17.89
CA THR A 355 0.29 -24.77 -16.60
C THR A 355 1.55 -23.97 -16.29
N ALA A 356 2.13 -24.10 -15.09
CA ALA A 356 3.40 -23.45 -14.74
C ALA A 356 4.55 -23.82 -15.70
N ALA A 357 4.55 -25.06 -16.20
CA ALA A 357 5.49 -25.53 -17.20
C ALA A 357 5.27 -24.88 -18.57
N ASP A 358 4.00 -24.74 -19.01
CA ASP A 358 3.66 -24.05 -20.27
C ASP A 358 4.04 -22.57 -20.23
N LEU A 359 3.96 -21.94 -19.05
CA LEU A 359 4.44 -20.57 -18.80
C LEU A 359 5.97 -20.48 -18.69
N GLY A 360 6.68 -21.61 -18.66
CA GLY A 360 8.13 -21.66 -18.53
C GLY A 360 8.66 -21.06 -17.23
N LEU A 361 7.90 -21.12 -16.13
CA LEU A 361 8.28 -20.48 -14.86
C LEU A 361 9.60 -21.00 -14.27
N ASP A 362 9.99 -22.22 -14.63
CA ASP A 362 11.27 -22.85 -14.23
C ASP A 362 12.36 -22.75 -15.30
N VAL A 363 12.07 -22.15 -16.47
CA VAL A 363 13.07 -21.92 -17.53
C VAL A 363 13.88 -20.67 -17.17
N ALA A 364 15.20 -20.79 -17.14
CA ALA A 364 16.10 -19.69 -16.77
C ALA A 364 15.71 -18.36 -17.45
N ALA A 365 15.57 -17.31 -16.64
CA ALA A 365 15.12 -16.01 -17.13
C ALA A 365 16.20 -15.25 -17.91
N GLU A 366 17.48 -15.56 -17.67
CA GLU A 366 18.65 -14.92 -18.30
C GLU A 366 18.68 -13.38 -18.13
N ARG A 367 18.16 -12.87 -17.01
CA ARG A 367 18.09 -11.43 -16.69
C ARG A 367 19.11 -10.97 -15.64
N GLY A 368 20.22 -11.69 -15.52
CA GLY A 368 21.32 -11.35 -14.60
C GLY A 368 21.36 -12.19 -13.32
N SER A 369 22.13 -11.72 -12.34
CA SER A 369 22.37 -12.43 -11.08
C SER A 369 21.09 -12.60 -10.25
N ILE A 370 20.90 -13.78 -9.67
CA ILE A 370 19.83 -14.04 -8.68
C ILE A 370 20.26 -13.68 -7.25
N ALA A 371 21.50 -13.22 -7.06
CA ALA A 371 21.99 -12.84 -5.74
C ALA A 371 21.20 -11.63 -5.21
N VAL A 372 20.75 -11.74 -3.98
CA VAL A 372 19.88 -10.75 -3.33
C VAL A 372 20.51 -9.36 -3.31
N ALA A 373 21.84 -9.31 -3.15
CA ALA A 373 22.64 -8.08 -3.19
C ALA A 373 22.57 -7.34 -4.55
N ASP A 374 22.32 -8.06 -5.65
CA ASP A 374 22.23 -7.50 -7.00
C ASP A 374 20.78 -7.17 -7.39
N VAL A 375 19.82 -7.84 -6.75
CA VAL A 375 18.39 -7.73 -7.07
C VAL A 375 17.71 -6.62 -6.29
N PHE A 376 18.00 -6.47 -5.00
CA PHE A 376 17.21 -5.60 -4.11
C PHE A 376 17.96 -4.34 -3.70
N HIS A 377 17.21 -3.29 -3.37
CA HIS A 377 17.74 -2.18 -2.58
C HIS A 377 17.77 -2.55 -1.09
N PHE A 378 18.67 -1.94 -0.34
CA PHE A 378 18.79 -2.15 1.11
C PHE A 378 18.77 -0.82 1.85
N LYS A 379 18.14 -0.82 3.02
CA LYS A 379 18.10 0.35 3.92
C LYS A 379 19.52 0.66 4.41
N SER A 380 19.94 1.92 4.33
CA SER A 380 21.24 2.38 4.81
C SER A 380 21.19 2.75 6.31
N GLY A 381 21.93 2.03 7.16
CA GLY A 381 22.10 2.37 8.60
C GLY A 381 20.86 2.13 9.49
N ALA A 382 21.08 2.07 10.81
CA ALA A 382 20.20 1.45 11.81
C ALA A 382 18.71 1.86 11.80
N ALA A 383 17.85 0.84 11.93
CA ALA A 383 16.39 0.78 12.18
C ALA A 383 15.50 1.89 11.58
N PRO A 384 14.52 1.55 10.73
CA PRO A 384 13.70 2.54 10.02
C PRO A 384 12.83 3.35 10.98
N ALA A 385 12.91 4.69 10.87
CA ALA A 385 11.80 5.53 11.29
C ALA A 385 10.56 5.12 10.48
N LEU A 386 9.45 4.82 11.16
CA LEU A 386 8.16 4.55 10.51
C LEU A 386 7.80 5.73 9.60
N ARG A 387 7.84 5.51 8.28
CA ARG A 387 7.37 6.49 7.31
C ARG A 387 5.84 6.43 7.31
N ASP A 388 5.18 7.52 7.68
CA ASP A 388 3.73 7.67 7.58
C ASP A 388 3.33 7.84 6.10
N TRP A 389 2.98 6.73 5.46
CA TRP A 389 2.48 6.70 4.08
C TRP A 389 0.96 6.92 4.00
N ASN A 390 0.25 6.90 5.13
CA ASN A 390 -1.22 7.00 5.14
C ASN A 390 -1.71 8.39 4.71
N SER A 391 -0.89 9.44 4.84
CA SER A 391 -1.24 10.78 4.36
C SER A 391 -1.26 10.89 2.82
N ALA A 392 -0.58 9.99 2.10
CA ALA A 392 -0.60 9.90 0.64
C ALA A 392 -1.80 9.07 0.12
N ILE A 393 -2.33 8.15 0.94
CA ILE A 393 -3.41 7.22 0.56
C ILE A 393 -4.80 7.78 0.93
N ASN A 394 -4.88 8.74 1.86
CA ASN A 394 -6.12 9.40 2.29
C ASN A 394 -6.74 10.38 1.29
N GLN A 395 -6.30 10.37 0.03
CA GLN A 395 -7.11 10.83 -1.08
C GLN A 395 -7.16 9.69 -2.09
N PRO A 396 -8.31 9.02 -2.33
CA PRO A 396 -8.49 8.46 -3.66
C PRO A 396 -8.16 9.61 -4.63
N PRO A 397 -7.24 9.43 -5.59
CA PRO A 397 -7.02 10.45 -6.60
C PRO A 397 -8.39 10.89 -7.10
N ASN A 398 -8.69 12.18 -7.06
CA ASN A 398 -9.81 12.66 -7.82
C ASN A 398 -9.33 12.58 -9.27
N TYR A 399 -9.69 11.48 -9.94
CA TYR A 399 -9.09 10.92 -11.17
C TYR A 399 -9.38 11.75 -12.44
N ASN A 400 -9.26 13.07 -12.36
CA ASN A 400 -9.28 13.97 -13.51
C ASN A 400 -8.37 15.16 -13.18
N GLU A 401 -7.09 15.09 -13.55
CA GLU A 401 -6.33 16.19 -14.16
C GLU A 401 -4.86 15.78 -14.38
N ALA A 402 -4.38 16.11 -15.58
CA ALA A 402 -3.24 15.52 -16.25
C ALA A 402 -1.89 16.23 -16.00
N TYR A 403 -0.82 15.46 -16.24
CA TYR A 403 0.49 15.83 -16.84
C TYR A 403 0.93 17.30 -16.87
N ASN A 404 2.14 17.59 -16.34
CA ASN A 404 3.24 18.26 -17.08
C ASN A 404 4.52 18.52 -16.24
N GLY A 405 5.69 18.12 -16.77
CA GLY A 405 6.95 18.89 -16.71
C GLY A 405 8.03 18.58 -15.64
N PRO A 406 9.32 18.93 -15.88
CA PRO A 406 10.46 18.00 -15.71
C PRO A 406 11.31 18.15 -14.43
N ALA A 407 12.08 17.09 -14.17
CA ALA A 407 13.01 16.89 -13.06
C ALA A 407 14.20 17.87 -13.01
N ARG A 408 14.69 18.15 -11.79
CA ARG A 408 16.12 18.40 -11.47
C ARG A 408 16.47 17.92 -10.05
N CYS A 409 17.56 17.15 -9.95
CA CYS A 409 18.32 16.81 -8.73
C CYS A 409 18.96 18.11 -8.17
N ASP A 410 19.33 18.23 -6.88
CA ASP A 410 20.65 17.85 -6.39
C ASP A 410 20.66 17.79 -4.84
N SER A 411 21.41 16.84 -4.28
CA SER A 411 21.54 16.48 -2.85
C SER A 411 21.66 17.64 -1.83
N VAL A 412 21.22 17.43 -0.58
CA VAL A 412 21.49 18.33 0.56
C VAL A 412 22.05 17.58 1.77
N SER A 413 23.27 17.92 2.18
CA SER A 413 23.93 17.48 3.43
C SER A 413 23.52 18.33 4.64
N SER A 414 23.46 17.71 5.82
CA SER A 414 23.05 18.31 7.10
C SER A 414 24.07 19.31 7.67
N ASN A 415 23.69 20.59 7.85
CA ASN A 415 24.45 21.55 8.67
C ASN A 415 23.83 21.74 10.08
N HIS A 416 24.68 22.07 11.04
CA HIS A 416 24.49 22.15 12.50
C HIS A 416 23.54 23.27 12.98
N ARG A 417 22.76 23.90 12.08
CA ARG A 417 21.85 25.03 12.41
C ARG A 417 20.35 24.65 12.42
N CYS A 418 19.96 23.57 11.75
CA CYS A 418 18.56 23.10 11.68
C CYS A 418 18.43 21.63 12.08
N CYS A 419 17.57 21.35 13.07
CA CYS A 419 17.23 19.98 13.50
C CYS A 419 16.27 19.32 12.50
N ALA A 420 16.09 18.00 12.62
CA ALA A 420 15.28 17.18 11.72
C ALA A 420 13.83 17.68 11.59
N GLU A 421 13.22 18.14 12.69
CA GLU A 421 11.82 18.60 12.72
C GLU A 421 11.60 19.85 11.87
N ARG A 422 12.53 20.80 11.96
CA ARG A 422 12.47 22.03 11.15
C ARG A 422 12.71 21.74 9.67
N ARG A 423 13.61 20.81 9.35
CA ARG A 423 13.84 20.40 7.95
C ARG A 423 12.64 19.70 7.33
N LEU A 424 11.97 18.86 8.12
CA LEU A 424 10.73 18.23 7.71
C LEU A 424 9.68 19.28 7.34
N LEU A 425 9.47 20.28 8.22
CA LEU A 425 8.55 21.38 7.95
C LEU A 425 8.99 22.23 6.75
N ASP A 426 10.27 22.58 6.64
CA ASP A 426 10.81 23.34 5.51
C ASP A 426 10.62 22.62 4.17
N THR A 427 10.77 21.29 4.16
CA THR A 427 10.53 20.45 2.98
C THR A 427 9.09 20.54 2.50
N TRP A 428 8.13 20.48 3.44
CA TRP A 428 6.71 20.61 3.12
C TRP A 428 6.30 22.05 2.77
N ILE A 429 6.90 23.06 3.41
CA ILE A 429 6.70 24.46 3.02
C ILE A 429 7.21 24.71 1.60
N ALA A 430 8.37 24.17 1.25
CA ALA A 430 8.92 24.24 -0.10
C ALA A 430 8.02 23.51 -1.11
N ALA A 431 7.49 22.34 -0.74
CA ALA A 431 6.50 21.63 -1.56
C ALA A 431 5.23 22.47 -1.77
N ALA A 432 4.69 23.10 -0.72
CA ALA A 432 3.53 23.98 -0.83
C ALA A 432 3.78 25.13 -1.83
N ARG A 433 4.98 25.73 -1.80
CA ARG A 433 5.38 26.77 -2.76
C ARG A 433 5.44 26.23 -4.19
N ARG A 434 6.01 25.05 -4.40
CA ARG A 434 6.07 24.40 -5.73
C ARG A 434 4.67 24.10 -6.29
N HIS A 435 3.71 23.78 -5.43
CA HIS A 435 2.30 23.57 -5.79
C HIS A 435 1.47 24.86 -5.89
N GLY A 436 2.10 26.04 -5.87
CA GLY A 436 1.39 27.32 -5.99
C GLY A 436 0.43 27.61 -4.84
N VAL A 437 0.63 26.99 -3.67
CA VAL A 437 -0.24 27.18 -2.50
C VAL A 437 -0.09 28.63 -2.00
N PRO A 438 -1.17 29.41 -1.93
CA PRO A 438 -1.12 30.78 -1.40
C PRO A 438 -0.54 30.78 0.02
N GLN A 439 0.26 31.79 0.37
CA GLN A 439 1.00 31.84 1.64
C GLN A 439 0.10 31.60 2.88
N HIS A 440 -1.12 32.14 2.87
CA HIS A 440 -2.09 31.96 3.96
C HIS A 440 -2.67 30.53 4.06
N LYS A 441 -2.55 29.72 3.00
CA LYS A 441 -2.98 28.31 2.97
C LYS A 441 -1.84 27.33 3.24
N VAL A 442 -0.59 27.79 3.33
CA VAL A 442 0.58 26.91 3.53
C VAL A 442 0.46 26.11 4.82
N VAL A 443 0.08 26.73 5.94
CA VAL A 443 -0.06 26.00 7.23
C VAL A 443 -1.15 24.92 7.15
N PRO A 444 -2.40 25.21 6.76
CA PRO A 444 -3.42 24.18 6.54
C PRO A 444 -3.01 23.11 5.52
N TRP A 445 -2.27 23.49 4.47
CA TRP A 445 -1.82 22.56 3.44
C TRP A 445 -0.74 21.61 3.97
N VAL A 446 0.27 22.13 4.67
CA VAL A 446 1.33 21.33 5.30
C VAL A 446 0.73 20.41 6.35
N ARG A 447 -0.19 20.89 7.19
CA ARG A 447 -0.92 20.05 8.17
C ARG A 447 -1.67 18.90 7.51
N ARG A 448 -2.37 19.15 6.40
CA ARG A 448 -3.05 18.08 5.65
C ARG A 448 -2.08 17.05 5.08
N LYS A 449 -0.86 17.45 4.72
CA LYS A 449 0.13 16.57 4.08
C LYS A 449 1.01 15.82 5.08
N LEU A 450 1.43 16.48 6.15
CA LEU A 450 2.22 15.90 7.23
C LEU A 450 1.38 15.09 8.22
N GLY A 451 0.06 15.30 8.23
CA GLY A 451 -0.84 14.74 9.24
C GLY A 451 -0.93 15.64 10.48
N THR A 452 -1.56 15.13 11.54
CA THR A 452 -1.80 15.89 12.78
C THR A 452 -0.77 15.65 13.87
N ALA A 453 0.18 14.72 13.66
CA ALA A 453 1.16 14.33 14.67
C ALA A 453 2.56 14.11 14.08
N VAL A 454 3.60 14.32 14.88
CA VAL A 454 5.00 14.08 14.55
C VAL A 454 5.66 13.32 15.70
N VAL A 455 6.37 12.24 15.39
CA VAL A 455 7.20 11.51 16.36
C VAL A 455 8.63 12.01 16.26
N VAL A 456 9.21 12.38 17.39
CA VAL A 456 10.60 12.83 17.49
C VAL A 456 11.38 11.78 18.24
N LEU A 457 12.37 11.19 17.57
CA LEU A 457 13.29 10.22 18.14
C LEU A 457 14.71 10.77 18.07
N ARG A 458 15.49 10.52 19.12
CA ARG A 458 16.92 10.85 19.18
C ARG A 458 17.64 9.65 19.76
N PHE A 459 18.72 9.21 19.13
CA PHE A 459 19.50 8.07 19.59
C PHE A 459 20.86 8.54 20.10
N ARG A 460 21.37 7.87 21.12
CA ARG A 460 22.73 8.05 21.64
C ARG A 460 23.70 7.27 20.77
N GLY A 461 25.01 7.50 20.96
CA GLY A 461 26.06 6.83 20.17
C GLY A 461 26.11 5.31 20.33
N ASP A 462 25.48 4.76 21.37
CA ASP A 462 25.32 3.33 21.63
C ASP A 462 24.04 2.73 21.01
N GLY A 463 23.28 3.53 20.24
CA GLY A 463 22.04 3.10 19.60
C GLY A 463 20.82 3.08 20.52
N ARG A 464 20.95 3.38 21.82
CA ARG A 464 19.80 3.50 22.73
C ARG A 464 19.06 4.81 22.51
N LEU A 465 17.76 4.82 22.80
CA LEU A 465 16.95 6.02 22.71
C LEU A 465 17.41 7.04 23.78
N GLY A 466 17.73 8.25 23.34
CA GLY A 466 18.03 9.39 24.20
C GLY A 466 16.86 10.35 24.28
N CYS A 467 16.87 11.24 25.27
CA CYS A 467 15.86 12.29 25.42
C CYS A 467 15.64 13.01 24.08
N SER A 468 14.40 12.97 23.61
CA SER A 468 13.98 13.43 22.29
C SER A 468 12.97 14.58 22.36
N VAL A 469 12.93 15.28 23.50
CA VAL A 469 12.21 16.54 23.64
C VAL A 469 12.70 17.54 22.58
N PRO A 470 11.81 18.11 21.74
CA PRO A 470 12.19 19.10 20.74
C PRO A 470 12.88 20.30 21.37
N CYS A 471 13.89 20.84 20.68
CA CYS A 471 14.53 22.07 21.15
C CYS A 471 13.61 23.29 20.94
N VAL A 472 13.93 24.41 21.59
CA VAL A 472 13.14 25.66 21.56
C VAL A 472 12.69 26.06 20.14
N LEU A 473 13.60 25.99 19.16
CA LEU A 473 13.29 26.37 17.78
C LEU A 473 12.38 25.37 17.08
N CYS A 474 12.51 24.09 17.38
CA CYS A 474 11.66 23.04 16.80
C CYS A 474 10.27 23.08 17.42
N GLN A 475 10.17 23.28 18.74
CA GLN A 475 8.90 23.46 19.42
C GLN A 475 8.12 24.63 18.84
N ARG A 476 8.77 25.78 18.62
CA ARG A 476 8.11 26.95 18.02
C ARG A 476 7.55 26.67 16.61
N GLU A 477 8.33 26.01 15.75
CA GLU A 477 7.83 25.68 14.41
C GLU A 477 6.76 24.59 14.46
N LEU A 478 6.90 23.55 15.29
CA LEU A 478 5.87 22.50 15.44
C LEU A 478 4.54 23.09 15.97
N GLN A 479 4.61 24.04 16.91
CA GLN A 479 3.44 24.78 17.41
C GLN A 479 2.81 25.66 16.33
N ARG A 480 3.61 26.30 15.48
CA ARG A 480 3.10 27.11 14.36
C ARG A 480 2.24 26.28 13.39
N PHE A 481 2.56 24.99 13.22
CA PHE A 481 1.76 24.05 12.44
C PHE A 481 0.73 23.29 13.27
N ASP A 482 0.60 23.59 14.57
CA ASP A 482 -0.42 23.03 15.45
C ASP A 482 -0.46 21.49 15.41
N LEU A 483 0.73 20.90 15.52
CA LEU A 483 0.98 19.45 15.46
C LEU A 483 1.06 18.85 16.86
N GLN A 484 0.49 17.65 17.03
CA GLN A 484 0.80 16.80 18.17
C GLN A 484 2.22 16.27 18.05
N VAL A 485 2.91 16.13 19.18
CA VAL A 485 4.29 15.68 19.23
C VAL A 485 4.41 14.53 20.20
N THR A 486 4.94 13.42 19.69
CA THR A 486 5.34 12.28 20.51
C THR A 486 6.85 12.31 20.67
N CYS A 487 7.33 12.39 21.90
CA CYS A 487 8.76 12.38 22.20
C CYS A 487 9.06 11.63 23.49
N TYR A 488 10.21 10.99 23.52
CA TYR A 488 10.74 10.29 24.67
C TYR A 488 11.46 11.24 25.63
N LEU A 489 11.09 11.19 26.91
CA LEU A 489 11.57 12.08 27.96
C LEU A 489 12.85 11.56 28.65
N GLY A 490 13.19 10.28 28.48
CA GLY A 490 14.30 9.61 29.14
C GLY A 490 13.86 8.62 30.24
N ASP A 491 14.83 7.94 30.85
CA ASP A 491 14.63 6.96 31.95
C ASP A 491 14.62 7.64 33.33
N LEU A 492 13.84 8.71 33.51
CA LEU A 492 13.91 9.57 34.71
C LEU A 492 13.01 9.15 35.88
N ALA A 493 12.32 8.01 35.79
CA ALA A 493 11.56 7.49 36.92
C ALA A 493 12.47 6.62 37.81
N ALA A 494 12.32 6.72 39.14
CA ALA A 494 12.95 5.81 40.10
C ALA A 494 12.61 4.32 39.86
N SER A 495 11.61 4.04 39.00
CA SER A 495 11.18 2.70 38.56
C SER A 495 11.94 2.14 37.34
N GLY A 496 12.80 2.93 36.67
CA GLY A 496 13.53 2.49 35.48
C GLY A 496 12.69 2.31 34.21
N GLU A 497 11.43 2.77 34.21
CA GLU A 497 10.54 2.68 33.04
C GLU A 497 10.71 3.87 32.08
N PRO A 498 10.64 3.64 30.75
CA PRO A 498 10.80 4.68 29.74
C PRO A 498 9.60 5.64 29.73
N GLN A 499 9.84 6.95 29.95
CA GLN A 499 8.78 7.96 29.91
C GLN A 499 8.62 8.59 28.54
N TRP A 500 7.37 8.70 28.08
CA TRP A 500 6.99 9.31 26.81
C TRP A 500 5.97 10.42 27.02
N PHE A 501 6.09 11.48 26.22
CA PHE A 501 5.06 12.50 26.07
C PHE A 501 4.41 12.35 24.70
N SER A 502 3.08 12.43 24.63
CA SER A 502 2.33 12.51 23.38
C SER A 502 1.18 13.51 23.55
N GLY A 503 1.30 14.67 22.91
CA GLY A 503 0.33 15.76 23.05
C GLY A 503 0.77 16.98 22.27
N ARG A 504 0.01 18.07 22.32
CA ARG A 504 0.48 19.33 21.72
C ARG A 504 1.52 19.95 22.64
N LEU A 505 2.53 20.56 22.06
CA LEU A 505 3.56 21.27 22.81
C LEU A 505 3.04 22.56 23.49
N SER A 506 1.76 22.89 23.33
CA SER A 506 1.03 23.94 24.03
C SER A 506 0.21 23.42 25.22
N ASP A 507 0.06 22.10 25.36
CA ASP A 507 -0.79 21.49 26.38
C ASP A 507 -0.15 21.60 27.77
N VAL A 508 -0.99 21.69 28.80
CA VAL A 508 -0.54 21.66 30.20
C VAL A 508 0.13 20.32 30.48
N GLY A 509 1.38 20.34 30.96
CA GLY A 509 2.19 19.14 31.17
C GLY A 509 3.11 18.77 30.00
N ALA A 510 3.16 19.57 28.93
CA ALA A 510 4.14 19.40 27.87
C ALA A 510 5.59 19.56 28.39
N PRO A 511 6.55 18.76 27.88
CA PRO A 511 7.93 18.83 28.32
C PRO A 511 8.55 20.18 27.96
N SER A 512 9.37 20.71 28.87
CA SER A 512 10.11 21.95 28.63
C SER A 512 11.20 21.72 27.58
N PRO A 513 11.37 22.65 26.62
CA PRO A 513 12.36 22.48 25.56
C PRO A 513 13.77 22.37 26.11
N VAL A 514 14.54 21.43 25.58
CA VAL A 514 15.96 21.28 25.92
C VAL A 514 16.81 22.01 24.90
N LEU A 515 17.70 22.90 25.35
CA LEU A 515 18.70 23.51 24.48
C LEU A 515 19.72 22.46 24.05
N THR A 516 19.88 22.29 22.74
CA THR A 516 20.95 21.44 22.17
C THR A 516 22.32 22.02 22.51
N ALA A 517 23.36 21.18 22.56
CA ALA A 517 24.75 21.64 22.77
C ALA A 517 25.19 22.69 21.74
N GLY A 518 24.69 22.61 20.49
CA GLY A 518 24.89 23.66 19.49
C GLY A 518 24.23 24.98 19.87
N GLN A 519 22.99 24.95 20.37
CA GLN A 519 22.28 26.16 20.82
C GLN A 519 22.86 26.75 22.10
N ARG A 520 23.32 25.93 23.04
CA ARG A 520 24.01 26.41 24.25
C ARG A 520 25.28 27.17 23.89
N ARG A 521 26.04 26.67 22.90
CA ARG A 521 27.22 27.37 22.35
C ARG A 521 26.85 28.66 21.62
N THR A 522 25.82 28.65 20.77
CA THR A 522 25.36 29.86 20.06
C THR A 522 24.79 30.93 21.01
N LEU A 523 24.21 30.52 22.14
CA LEU A 523 23.64 31.40 23.16
C LEU A 523 24.64 31.76 24.27
N ASN A 524 25.91 31.34 24.18
CA ASN A 524 26.96 31.59 25.18
C ASN A 524 26.61 31.07 26.61
N LEU A 525 25.96 29.91 26.69
CA LEU A 525 25.48 29.31 27.95
C LEU A 525 26.38 28.20 28.50
N GLU A 526 27.54 27.91 27.87
CA GLU A 526 28.56 27.02 28.45
C GLU A 526 29.62 27.86 29.18
N PRO A 527 30.03 27.49 30.42
CA PRO A 527 31.14 28.17 31.07
C PRO A 527 32.44 27.81 30.36
N MET A 528 33.22 28.82 30.00
CA MET A 528 34.59 28.64 29.50
C MET A 528 35.43 27.93 30.57
N PRO A 529 36.34 27.01 30.20
CA PRO A 529 37.34 26.51 31.14
C PRO A 529 38.27 27.69 31.50
N GLY A 530 38.20 28.15 32.75
CA GLY A 530 38.88 29.37 33.22
C GLY A 530 37.85 30.46 33.51
N GLY A 531 37.45 30.55 34.78
CA GLY A 531 36.25 31.26 35.21
C GLY A 531 36.29 32.78 35.07
N VAL A 532 35.11 33.35 34.81
CA VAL A 532 34.50 34.46 35.57
C VAL A 532 32.98 34.26 35.50
N SER A 533 32.31 34.28 36.64
CA SER A 533 30.84 34.20 36.77
C SER A 533 30.17 35.50 36.31
N ALA A 534 29.12 35.41 35.48
CA ALA A 534 28.21 36.52 35.24
C ALA A 534 26.74 36.08 35.40
N ARG A 535 26.20 36.50 36.54
CA ARG A 535 24.81 36.69 37.01
C ARG A 535 23.62 36.18 36.17
N ALA A 536 22.74 35.53 36.92
CA ALA A 536 21.35 35.19 36.62
C ALA A 536 20.50 36.37 36.09
N VAL A 537 19.62 36.06 35.14
CA VAL A 537 18.36 36.79 34.92
C VAL A 537 17.26 35.75 34.72
N ILE A 538 16.51 35.47 35.78
CA ILE A 538 15.23 34.76 35.74
C ILE A 538 14.12 35.83 35.74
N ALA A 539 13.19 35.64 34.79
CA ALA A 539 11.79 36.08 34.78
C ALA A 539 11.45 37.57 35.00
N GLU A 540 10.92 38.21 33.95
CA GLU A 540 9.73 39.06 34.08
C GLU A 540 8.79 38.84 32.86
N PRO A 541 7.45 38.95 33.04
CA PRO A 541 6.48 38.79 31.96
C PRO A 541 6.38 40.06 31.11
N LEU A 542 6.25 39.89 29.79
CA LEU A 542 6.02 41.02 28.87
C LEU A 542 4.66 41.71 29.17
N PRO A 543 4.62 43.06 29.25
CA PRO A 543 3.40 43.83 29.50
C PRO A 543 2.50 43.94 28.25
N PRO A 544 1.22 44.34 28.40
CA PRO A 544 0.24 44.30 27.33
C PRO A 544 0.39 45.47 26.33
N ALA A 545 -0.23 45.27 25.17
CA ALA A 545 -0.22 46.10 23.98
C ALA A 545 -0.35 47.62 24.22
N ILE A 546 0.53 48.40 23.58
CA ILE A 546 0.41 49.85 23.47
C ILE A 546 -0.18 50.23 22.11
N LYS A 547 -1.35 50.85 22.16
CA LYS A 547 -1.90 51.74 21.13
C LYS A 547 -1.15 53.08 21.16
N GLY A 548 -0.95 53.68 19.99
CA GLY A 548 -1.19 55.13 19.83
C GLY A 548 -0.09 55.96 19.16
N GLY A 549 -0.52 56.78 18.19
CA GLY A 549 0.17 57.98 17.68
C GLY A 549 0.37 57.91 16.15
N GLY A 550 -0.36 58.62 15.27
CA GLY A 550 -1.15 59.84 15.43
C GLY A 550 -0.43 61.02 14.78
N GLY A 551 -0.91 61.48 13.61
CA GLY A 551 -0.50 62.77 13.05
C GLY A 551 -0.77 62.93 11.54
N GLY A 552 -1.65 63.88 11.17
CA GLY A 552 -1.74 64.39 9.80
C GLY A 552 -3.16 64.64 9.30
N GLY A 553 -3.83 65.68 9.80
CA GLY A 553 -5.19 66.03 9.41
C GLY A 553 -5.34 66.59 7.99
N LYS A 554 -6.56 66.45 7.45
CA LYS A 554 -7.15 67.40 6.50
C LYS A 554 -8.68 67.32 6.59
N LYS A 555 -9.28 68.40 7.11
CA LYS A 555 -10.72 68.70 7.02
C LYS A 555 -11.11 68.93 5.55
N LYS A 556 -12.24 68.38 5.11
CA LYS A 556 -13.23 69.07 4.24
C LYS A 556 -14.55 68.29 4.15
N SER A 557 -15.51 68.76 4.94
CA SER A 557 -16.92 69.05 4.62
C SER A 557 -17.68 68.30 3.50
N LYS A 558 -18.86 67.75 3.88
CA LYS A 558 -20.23 68.04 3.36
C LYS A 558 -21.12 66.80 3.11
N SER A 559 -22.32 66.93 3.70
CA SER A 559 -23.66 66.50 3.27
C SER A 559 -24.05 65.01 3.22
N ARG A 560 -24.83 64.63 4.25
CA ARG A 560 -26.23 64.15 4.16
C ARG A 560 -26.74 63.81 2.74
N LYS A 561 -27.16 62.56 2.54
CA LYS A 561 -28.53 62.24 2.10
C LYS A 561 -28.93 60.81 2.47
N LYS A 562 -30.14 60.71 3.00
CA LYS A 562 -30.92 59.53 3.42
C LYS A 562 -31.55 58.82 2.21
N ARG A 563 -32.01 57.59 2.48
CA ARG A 563 -33.10 56.81 1.81
C ARG A 563 -32.74 56.20 0.44
N ALA A 564 -33.20 55.02 0.04
CA ALA A 564 -34.05 53.93 0.60
C ALA A 564 -33.95 52.77 -0.43
N PRO A 565 -34.52 51.57 -0.16
CA PRO A 565 -34.10 50.31 -0.79
C PRO A 565 -34.89 49.96 -2.06
N ARG A 566 -34.35 49.01 -2.83
CA ARG A 566 -35.09 47.96 -3.52
C ARG A 566 -34.25 46.69 -3.55
#